data_AF-A0A7W2I5J1-F1
#
_entry.id   AF-A0A7W2I5J1-F1
#
_cell.length_a   1.000
_cell.length_b   1.000
_cell.length_c   1.000
_cell.angle_alpha   90.00
_cell.angle_beta   90.00
_cell.angle_gamma   90.00
#
_symmetry.space_group_name_H-M   'P 1'
#
loop_
_entity.id
_entity.type
_entity.pdbx_description
1 polymer ?
#
loop_
_entity_poly.entity_id
_entity_poly.type
_entity_poly.pdbx_seq_one_letter_code
_entity_poly.pdbx_strand_id
1 'polypeptide(L)'
;MKTLPDHVVHYRSSPVFTDSTVPEALRRGHTTAAGVWGRITVLEGSLRYRITDTSATPEEHILTPLHPGVVEPRIEHAVEVIGPVKFQVDFHR
;
A
#
# COMPACT_ATOMS: atom_id res chain seq x y z
N MET A 1 6.33 -12.23 0.90
CA MET A 1 5.94 -10.81 0.79
C MET A 1 7.19 -9.96 0.94
N LYS A 2 7.31 -8.86 0.19
CA LYS A 2 8.48 -7.97 0.24
C LYS A 2 8.61 -7.35 1.64
N THR A 3 9.83 -7.12 2.09
CA THR A 3 10.14 -6.39 3.33
C THR A 3 10.67 -5.00 2.99
N LEU A 4 10.46 -4.04 3.89
CA LEU A 4 11.14 -2.75 3.78
C LEU A 4 12.66 -2.96 3.89
N PRO A 5 13.48 -2.24 3.11
CA PRO A 5 14.93 -2.27 3.30
C PRO A 5 15.32 -1.75 4.70
N ASP A 6 16.35 -2.33 5.32
CA ASP A 6 16.75 -1.96 6.69
C ASP A 6 17.26 -0.51 6.82
N HIS A 7 17.60 0.14 5.71
CA HIS A 7 18.14 1.50 5.68
C HIS A 7 17.09 2.60 5.55
N VAL A 8 15.82 2.26 5.27
CA VAL A 8 14.77 3.27 5.09
C VAL A 8 14.12 3.63 6.42
N VAL A 9 13.90 4.91 6.63
CA VAL A 9 13.38 5.48 7.88
C VAL A 9 11.99 6.07 7.63
N HIS A 10 11.06 5.78 8.54
CA HIS A 10 9.73 6.38 8.53
C HIS A 10 9.82 7.90 8.64
N TYR A 11 9.04 8.62 7.84
CA TYR A 11 8.99 10.08 7.91
C TYR A 11 7.57 10.65 7.90
N ARG A 12 6.57 9.89 7.45
CA ARG A 12 5.18 10.35 7.38
C ARG A 12 4.21 9.17 7.34
N SER A 13 3.04 9.33 7.92
CA SER A 13 1.90 8.43 7.70
C SER A 13 0.73 9.20 7.08
N SER A 14 -0.12 8.48 6.33
CA SER A 14 -1.44 8.99 5.95
C SER A 14 -2.37 9.03 7.18
N PRO A 15 -3.54 9.68 7.07
CA PRO A 15 -4.66 9.37 7.96
C PRO A 15 -5.03 7.88 7.86
N VAL A 16 -5.80 7.40 8.84
CA VAL A 16 -6.47 6.11 8.74
C VAL A 16 -7.63 6.23 7.76
N PHE A 17 -7.64 5.37 6.76
CA PHE A 17 -8.72 5.23 5.79
C PHE A 17 -9.64 4.07 6.16
N THR A 18 -10.90 4.21 5.78
CA THR A 18 -11.95 3.20 5.86
C THR A 18 -12.43 2.83 4.46
N ASP A 19 -13.32 1.84 4.36
CA ASP A 19 -14.05 1.51 3.13
C ASP A 19 -14.81 2.72 2.53
N SER A 20 -15.24 3.65 3.37
CA SER A 20 -15.96 4.86 2.97
C SER A 20 -15.10 6.12 2.78
N THR A 21 -13.87 6.14 3.32
CA THR A 21 -13.00 7.34 3.30
C THR A 21 -11.73 7.15 2.47
N VAL A 22 -11.48 5.95 1.94
CA VAL A 22 -10.34 5.71 1.05
C VAL A 22 -10.41 6.64 -0.17
N PRO A 23 -9.35 7.42 -0.46
CA PRO A 23 -9.33 8.27 -1.63
C PRO A 23 -9.37 7.46 -2.92
N GLU A 24 -10.15 7.91 -3.90
CA GLU A 24 -10.25 7.27 -5.21
C GLU A 24 -8.87 7.17 -5.91
N ALA A 25 -7.98 8.12 -5.65
CA ALA A 25 -6.61 8.10 -6.16
C ALA A 25 -5.83 6.84 -5.75
N LEU A 26 -6.04 6.32 -4.53
CA LEU A 26 -5.39 5.08 -4.09
C LEU A 26 -5.98 3.83 -4.76
N ARG A 27 -7.21 3.93 -5.29
CA ARG A 27 -7.93 2.83 -5.95
C ARG A 27 -7.59 2.70 -7.43
N ARG A 28 -6.90 3.68 -8.00
CA ARG A 28 -6.40 3.68 -9.37
C ARG A 28 -4.89 3.44 -9.38
N GLY A 29 -4.34 3.10 -10.54
CA GLY A 29 -2.89 2.98 -10.74
C GLY A 29 -2.19 4.29 -10.38
N HIS A 30 -1.26 4.22 -9.43
CA HIS A 30 -0.43 5.33 -9.00
C HIS A 30 0.91 4.82 -8.48
N THR A 31 1.85 5.76 -8.24
CA THR A 31 3.21 5.44 -7.79
C THR A 31 3.59 6.27 -6.58
N THR A 32 4.59 5.80 -5.83
CA THR A 32 5.36 6.65 -4.92
C THR A 32 6.51 7.33 -5.66
N ALA A 33 6.99 8.45 -5.11
CA ALA A 33 8.16 9.14 -5.67
C ALA A 33 9.44 8.27 -5.63
N ALA A 34 10.44 8.62 -6.42
CA ALA A 34 11.75 7.96 -6.36
C ALA A 34 12.33 8.01 -4.94
N GLY A 35 12.86 6.88 -4.48
CA GLY A 35 13.39 6.72 -3.12
C GLY A 35 12.33 6.69 -2.02
N VAL A 36 11.03 6.72 -2.33
CA VAL A 36 9.96 6.65 -1.33
C VAL A 36 9.33 5.27 -1.33
N TRP A 37 9.47 4.59 -0.20
CA TRP A 37 8.84 3.30 0.05
C TRP A 37 7.52 3.50 0.80
N GLY A 38 6.49 2.74 0.40
CA GLY A 38 5.22 2.69 1.12
C GLY A 38 5.09 1.39 1.90
N ARG A 39 4.48 1.46 3.09
CA ARG A 39 4.00 0.28 3.81
C ARG A 39 2.51 0.46 4.11
N ILE A 40 1.69 -0.44 3.57
CA ILE A 40 0.26 -0.47 3.79
C ILE A 40 -0.01 -1.38 4.99
N THR A 41 -0.47 -0.79 6.09
CA THR A 41 -0.81 -1.52 7.31
C THR A 41 -2.32 -1.52 7.50
N VAL A 42 -2.92 -2.71 7.45
CA VAL A 42 -4.33 -2.90 7.81
C VAL A 42 -4.43 -2.97 9.33
N LEU A 43 -5.35 -2.19 9.89
CA LEU A 43 -5.66 -2.16 11.32
C LEU A 43 -6.84 -3.08 11.64
N GLU A 44 -7.81 -3.17 10.73
CA GLU A 44 -9.01 -3.99 10.84
C GLU A 44 -9.47 -4.43 9.45
N GLY A 45 -10.00 -5.65 9.33
CA GLY A 45 -10.51 -6.18 8.07
C GLY A 45 -9.43 -6.60 7.09
N SER A 46 -9.69 -6.40 5.80
CA SER A 46 -8.79 -6.81 4.71
C SER A 46 -8.82 -5.82 3.55
N LEU A 47 -7.69 -5.71 2.85
CA LEU A 47 -7.54 -4.85 1.67
C LEU A 47 -6.84 -5.64 0.56
N ARG A 48 -7.30 -5.55 -0.68
CA ARG A 48 -6.55 -6.10 -1.81
C ARG A 48 -5.54 -5.06 -2.30
N TYR A 49 -4.28 -5.45 -2.39
CA TYR A 49 -3.20 -4.67 -2.98
C TYR A 49 -2.81 -5.29 -4.32
N ARG A 50 -2.68 -4.48 -5.37
CA ARG A 50 -2.38 -4.93 -6.73
C ARG A 50 -1.21 -4.16 -7.30
N ILE A 51 -0.21 -4.86 -7.83
CA ILE A 51 0.86 -4.30 -8.66
C ILE A 51 0.36 -4.31 -10.10
N THR A 52 0.17 -3.12 -10.67
CA THR A 52 -0.38 -2.93 -12.02
C THR A 52 0.64 -2.47 -13.04
N ASP A 53 1.89 -2.25 -12.60
CA ASP A 53 2.98 -1.82 -13.45
C ASP A 53 3.28 -2.85 -14.55
N THR A 54 3.26 -2.40 -15.80
CA THR A 54 3.49 -3.25 -16.98
C THR A 54 4.94 -3.70 -17.13
N SER A 55 5.87 -3.02 -16.44
CA SER A 55 7.28 -3.42 -16.39
C SER A 55 7.55 -4.49 -15.32
N ALA A 56 6.58 -4.73 -14.43
CA ALA A 56 6.65 -5.78 -13.41
C ALA A 56 5.73 -6.96 -13.75
N THR A 57 5.97 -8.10 -13.11
CA THR A 57 4.98 -9.18 -13.10
C THR A 57 3.76 -8.72 -12.32
N PRO A 58 2.53 -8.85 -12.87
CA PRO A 58 1.32 -8.53 -12.13
C PRO A 58 1.21 -9.40 -10.87
N GLU A 59 0.94 -8.76 -9.74
CA GLU A 59 0.79 -9.42 -8.45
C GLU A 59 -0.43 -8.87 -7.70
N GLU A 60 -1.14 -9.74 -7.00
CA GLU A 60 -2.22 -9.35 -6.10
C GLU A 60 -2.05 -10.01 -4.73
N HIS A 61 -2.26 -9.22 -3.67
CA HIS A 61 -2.08 -9.66 -2.28
C HIS A 61 -3.28 -9.24 -1.45
N ILE A 62 -3.77 -10.13 -0.59
CA ILE A 62 -4.75 -9.78 0.45
C ILE A 62 -3.99 -9.38 1.70
N LEU A 63 -4.09 -8.10 2.04
CA LEU A 63 -3.49 -7.54 3.23
C LEU A 63 -4.43 -7.69 4.42
N THR A 64 -3.87 -8.04 5.57
CA THR A 64 -4.57 -8.17 6.85
C THR A 64 -3.71 -7.55 7.96
N PRO A 65 -4.20 -7.43 9.21
CA PRO A 65 -3.38 -6.89 10.30
C PRO A 65 -2.06 -7.64 10.56
N LEU A 66 -1.97 -8.90 10.14
CA LEU A 66 -0.75 -9.71 10.25
C LEU A 66 0.13 -9.68 8.99
N HIS A 67 -0.39 -9.15 7.88
CA HIS A 67 0.26 -9.21 6.56
C HIS A 67 0.21 -7.82 5.90
N PRO A 68 1.16 -6.91 6.25
CA PRO A 68 1.23 -5.58 5.65
C PRO A 68 1.86 -5.61 4.25
N GLY A 69 1.37 -4.76 3.35
CA GLY A 69 1.90 -4.64 2.00
C GLY A 69 3.09 -3.68 1.93
N VAL A 70 4.12 -4.00 1.14
CA VAL A 70 5.24 -3.11 0.85
C VAL A 70 5.15 -2.65 -0.60
N VAL A 71 5.22 -1.33 -0.78
CA VAL A 71 5.19 -0.64 -2.07
C VAL A 71 6.59 -0.13 -2.38
N GLU A 72 7.13 -0.57 -3.50
CA GLU A 72 8.44 -0.14 -3.99
C GLU A 72 8.38 1.23 -4.68
N PRO A 73 9.47 2.01 -4.63
CA PRO A 73 9.56 3.29 -5.31
C PRO A 73 9.27 3.17 -6.81
N ARG A 74 8.36 4.02 -7.31
CA ARG A 74 7.97 4.13 -8.72
C ARG A 74 7.28 2.92 -9.33
N ILE A 75 6.97 1.88 -8.56
CA ILE A 75 6.18 0.74 -9.05
C ILE A 75 4.70 1.12 -9.02
N GLU A 76 4.03 1.04 -10.17
CA GLU A 76 2.60 1.32 -10.26
C GLU A 76 1.78 0.25 -9.55
N HIS A 77 0.86 0.73 -8.70
CA HIS A 77 0.00 -0.12 -7.90
C HIS A 77 -1.34 0.56 -7.60
N ALA A 78 -2.27 -0.23 -7.07
CA ALA A 78 -3.57 0.22 -6.60
C ALA A 78 -4.04 -0.62 -5.41
N VAL A 79 -5.00 -0.09 -4.65
CA VAL A 79 -5.74 -0.86 -3.65
C VAL A 79 -7.20 -1.04 -4.04
N GLU A 80 -7.80 -2.14 -3.61
CA GLU A 80 -9.22 -2.41 -3.77
C GLU A 80 -9.82 -2.80 -2.42
N VAL A 81 -10.90 -2.10 -2.07
CA VAL A 81 -11.71 -2.41 -0.89
C VAL A 81 -12.59 -3.61 -1.22
N ILE A 82 -12.41 -4.70 -0.49
CA ILE A 82 -13.11 -5.97 -0.70
C ILE A 82 -14.06 -6.33 0.46
N GLY A 83 -14.22 -5.41 1.40
CA GLY A 83 -15.04 -5.52 2.60
C GLY A 83 -14.76 -4.37 3.57
N PRO A 84 -15.37 -4.36 4.77
CA PRO A 84 -15.05 -3.39 5.81
C PRO A 84 -13.54 -3.42 6.13
N VAL A 85 -12.93 -2.24 6.19
CA VAL A 85 -11.48 -2.12 6.39
C VAL A 85 -11.13 -0.85 7.14
N LYS A 86 -10.05 -0.90 7.93
CA LYS A 86 -9.31 0.28 8.40
C LYS A 86 -7.85 0.08 8.07
N PHE A 87 -7.21 1.02 7.41
CA PHE A 87 -5.79 0.92 7.06
C PHE A 87 -5.10 2.28 7.00
N GLN A 88 -3.78 2.28 7.03
CA GLN A 88 -2.94 3.46 6.87
C GLN A 88 -1.75 3.13 5.98
N VAL A 89 -1.14 4.17 5.40
CA VAL A 89 0.08 4.06 4.61
C VAL A 89 1.20 4.83 5.29
N ASP A 90 2.26 4.12 5.65
CA ASP A 90 3.50 4.68 6.18
C ASP A 90 4.50 4.89 5.05
N PHE A 91 5.11 6.06 4.97
CA PHE A 91 6.10 6.43 3.98
C PHE A 91 7.50 6.49 4.59
N HIS A 92 8.46 5.90 3.88
CA HIS A 92 9.84 5.75 4.32
C HIS A 92 10.81 6.24 3.24
N ARG A 93 11.99 6.72 3.65
CA ARG A 93 13.10 7.14 2.78
C ARG A 93 14.42 6.59 3.29
#